data_AF-A0A2D5ELV2-F1
#
_entry.id   AF-A0A2D5ELV2-F1
#
_cell.length_a   1.000
_cell.length_b   1.000
_cell.length_c   1.000
_cell.angle_alpha   90.00
_cell.angle_beta   90.00
_cell.angle_gamma   90.00
#
_symmetry.space_group_name_H-M   'P 1'
#
loop_
_entity.id
_entity.type
_entity.pdbx_description
1 polymer ?
#
loop_
_entity_poly.entity_id
_entity_poly.type
_entity_poly.pdbx_seq_one_letter_code
_entity_poly.pdbx_strand_id
1 'polypeptide(L)'
;MPMSRPSPMLGRAALLGLLLTLAGCADFGDAEPGVVNECTSDDACAASAQCDDDEGLCVAETSEPLEIAIEVIPPADLSGLPMPSWTTAPETLEGPLERDLQQPPHVDIVGQLRWRGERVPAEILFTRETLDGRPDARVRVSTLPEVQTIAEMEADFVARLGPGRSYQVEVRPSSEAMPGTDTPWLRQLPPLRVAQVETPSVTTAEDGATSFVWPVELSYPEDLTPECGGERFAGCTLSGSVVDLVEGDEVPEAGLQVRAVEVETGLTVSSTGLTDEEGRFSIVTSPNAGRYVLRVGGGEDGLSPTISVDPAFLFGGELRIRVPRTERVVYQGRVESADGRGIGATLTFTANDVIEDSGLGGSFSATVESRSEGSDIGAFEVTLLAGTYEVVITPAEPGLAVIAEELRLTPTASGEPVRGQLFTLPERARFGGTVTTSGGERVPNVSVEAVALGVAEGDEVSPAAVYNRSSETVTDETGLFDLRLDLGRYDVFLKPPAESRYAWVVVPDRAVGSLDATFADVFELAAPVPVRGVVRSSGGAPLEGAEVRVYGRASAEERFVELGRARSDETGSYLLLVSPRL
;
A
#
# COMPACT_ATOMS: atom_id res chain seq x y z
N MET A 1 -0.84 26.16 59.28
CA MET A 1 -1.52 27.48 59.23
C MET A 1 -2.52 27.45 58.08
N PRO A 2 -3.83 27.54 58.38
CA PRO A 2 -4.90 27.61 57.39
C PRO A 2 -5.37 29.07 57.16
N MET A 3 -5.73 29.43 55.93
CA MET A 3 -6.60 30.57 55.58
C MET A 3 -7.30 30.19 54.26
N SER A 4 -8.55 29.71 54.27
CA SER A 4 -9.83 30.43 54.29
C SER A 4 -10.09 31.37 53.09
N ARG A 5 -10.85 30.85 52.11
CA ARG A 5 -11.99 31.42 51.34
C ARG A 5 -12.26 32.94 51.41
N PRO A 6 -12.74 33.61 50.33
CA PRO A 6 -14.14 33.42 49.87
C PRO A 6 -14.43 33.53 48.35
N SER A 7 -15.53 32.88 47.96
CA SER A 7 -16.28 33.12 46.72
C SER A 7 -17.01 34.47 46.75
N PRO A 8 -17.42 34.98 45.58
CA PRO A 8 -18.75 35.54 45.46
C PRO A 8 -19.56 34.92 44.31
N MET A 9 -20.82 34.65 44.63
CA MET A 9 -21.92 34.39 43.71
C MET A 9 -22.19 35.62 42.84
N LEU A 10 -22.51 35.41 41.56
CA LEU A 10 -23.44 36.28 40.85
C LEU A 10 -24.19 35.48 39.77
N GLY A 11 -25.51 35.41 39.93
CA GLY A 11 -26.40 34.67 39.04
C GLY A 11 -26.78 35.44 37.77
N ARG A 12 -27.12 34.67 36.74
CA ARG A 12 -27.98 35.04 35.61
C ARG A 12 -28.76 33.77 35.26
N ALA A 13 -30.03 33.68 35.63
CA ALA A 13 -31.19 34.21 34.90
C ALA A 13 -31.40 33.48 33.56
N ALA A 14 -32.47 32.69 33.56
CA ALA A 14 -32.93 31.81 32.49
C ALA A 14 -33.42 32.57 31.26
N LEU A 15 -33.20 31.99 30.07
CA LEU A 15 -34.08 32.16 28.91
C LEU A 15 -34.11 30.84 28.15
N LEU A 16 -35.12 30.01 28.45
CA LEU A 16 -35.42 28.77 27.74
C LEU A 16 -36.28 29.15 26.53
N GLY A 17 -35.67 29.23 25.35
CA GLY A 17 -36.35 29.44 24.07
C GLY A 17 -36.89 28.12 23.54
N LEU A 18 -38.21 27.98 23.54
CA LEU A 18 -38.97 26.87 22.98
C LEU A 18 -38.90 26.94 21.44
N LEU A 19 -38.16 26.04 20.80
CA LEU A 19 -38.16 25.83 19.35
C LEU A 19 -38.99 24.59 19.04
N LEU A 20 -40.23 24.82 18.58
CA LEU A 20 -41.10 23.83 17.95
C LEU A 20 -40.58 23.56 16.54
N THR A 21 -39.90 22.44 16.32
CA THR A 21 -39.67 21.90 14.98
C THR A 21 -40.69 20.82 14.67
N LEU A 22 -41.39 21.00 13.56
CA LEU A 22 -42.32 20.06 12.96
C LEU A 22 -41.55 18.80 12.54
N ALA A 23 -41.74 17.70 13.26
CA ALA A 23 -41.40 16.37 12.78
C ALA A 23 -42.44 15.97 11.72
N GLY A 24 -42.11 16.20 10.44
CA GLY A 24 -42.76 15.51 9.35
C GLY A 24 -42.29 14.07 9.35
N CYS A 25 -43.21 13.12 9.54
CA CYS A 25 -42.98 11.72 9.20
C CYS A 25 -42.76 11.66 7.68
N ALA A 26 -41.50 11.64 7.25
CA ALA A 26 -41.16 11.07 5.96
C ALA A 26 -41.35 9.57 6.10
N ASP A 27 -42.38 9.06 5.43
CA ASP A 27 -42.54 7.66 5.12
C ASP A 27 -41.28 7.25 4.34
N PHE A 28 -40.36 6.52 4.99
CA PHE A 28 -39.29 5.83 4.29
C PHE A 28 -40.00 4.72 3.54
N GLY A 29 -40.41 5.01 2.30
CA GLY A 29 -40.91 3.98 1.40
C GLY A 29 -39.92 2.82 1.39
N ASP A 30 -40.43 1.62 1.64
CA ASP A 30 -39.66 0.39 1.53
C ASP A 30 -38.86 0.43 0.22
N ALA A 31 -37.53 0.28 0.31
CA ALA A 31 -36.67 0.19 -0.86
C ALA A 31 -37.29 -0.85 -1.80
N GLU A 32 -37.55 -0.48 -3.06
CA GLU A 32 -38.07 -1.44 -4.04
C GLU A 32 -37.14 -2.67 -4.04
N PRO A 33 -37.68 -3.90 -4.04
CA PRO A 33 -36.86 -5.09 -4.04
C PRO A 33 -35.95 -5.03 -5.25
N GLY A 34 -34.63 -5.00 -5.00
CA GLY A 34 -33.63 -4.98 -6.05
C GLY A 34 -33.74 -6.20 -6.98
N VAL A 35 -33.09 -6.15 -8.13
CA VAL A 35 -33.07 -7.29 -9.06
C VAL A 35 -32.34 -8.45 -8.39
N VAL A 36 -33.02 -9.59 -8.20
CA VAL A 36 -32.48 -10.80 -7.57
C VAL A 36 -32.44 -11.92 -8.59
N ASN A 37 -31.30 -12.62 -8.66
CA ASN A 37 -31.17 -13.85 -9.41
C ASN A 37 -31.83 -15.01 -8.63
N GLU A 38 -33.09 -15.29 -8.96
CA GLU A 38 -33.88 -16.38 -8.38
C GLU A 38 -34.60 -17.18 -9.48
N CYS A 39 -34.81 -18.47 -9.23
CA CYS A 39 -35.54 -19.34 -10.14
C CYS A 39 -36.25 -20.47 -9.40
N THR A 40 -37.28 -21.01 -10.03
CA THR A 40 -37.98 -22.23 -9.58
C THR A 40 -37.95 -23.34 -10.63
N SER A 41 -37.43 -23.04 -11.82
CA SER A 41 -37.34 -23.93 -12.98
C SER A 41 -36.46 -23.30 -14.06
N ASP A 42 -35.88 -24.10 -14.94
CA ASP A 42 -35.00 -23.65 -16.03
C ASP A 42 -35.63 -22.60 -16.97
N ASP A 43 -36.94 -22.66 -17.18
CA ASP A 43 -37.67 -21.68 -18.02
C ASP A 43 -37.64 -20.24 -17.44
N ALA A 44 -37.30 -20.08 -16.16
CA ALA A 44 -37.14 -18.77 -15.52
C ALA A 44 -35.75 -18.16 -15.78
N CYS A 45 -34.80 -18.95 -16.26
CA CYS A 45 -33.43 -18.54 -16.50
C CYS A 45 -33.21 -18.11 -17.95
N ALA A 46 -32.13 -17.35 -18.18
CA ALA A 46 -31.69 -17.03 -19.54
C ALA A 46 -31.27 -18.29 -20.31
N ALA A 47 -31.27 -18.24 -21.64
CA ALA A 47 -31.02 -19.41 -22.49
C ALA A 47 -29.64 -20.09 -22.29
N SER A 48 -28.68 -19.42 -21.65
CA SER A 48 -27.35 -19.93 -21.32
C SER A 48 -27.19 -20.33 -19.84
N ALA A 49 -28.30 -20.41 -19.10
CA ALA A 49 -28.32 -20.68 -17.67
C ALA A 49 -29.40 -21.72 -17.32
N GLN A 50 -29.15 -22.46 -16.24
CA GLN A 50 -30.06 -23.45 -15.68
C GLN A 50 -30.44 -23.05 -14.25
N CYS A 51 -31.61 -23.48 -13.76
CA CYS A 51 -31.94 -23.29 -12.36
C CYS A 51 -31.16 -24.29 -11.49
N ASP A 52 -30.40 -23.80 -10.51
CA ASP A 52 -29.86 -24.66 -9.45
C ASP A 52 -30.99 -24.88 -8.42
N ASP A 53 -31.60 -26.07 -8.43
CA ASP A 53 -32.74 -26.41 -7.59
C ASP A 53 -32.43 -26.34 -6.08
N ASP A 54 -31.16 -26.51 -5.69
CA ASP A 54 -30.75 -26.51 -4.29
C ASP A 54 -30.66 -25.08 -3.74
N GLU A 55 -30.14 -24.15 -4.56
CA GLU A 55 -29.95 -22.74 -4.17
C GLU A 55 -31.11 -21.81 -4.61
N GLY A 56 -31.93 -22.27 -5.57
CA GLY A 56 -33.01 -21.51 -6.18
C GLY A 56 -32.53 -20.30 -6.97
N LEU A 57 -31.39 -20.40 -7.66
CA LEU A 57 -30.81 -19.31 -8.46
C LEU A 57 -30.35 -19.79 -9.85
N CYS A 58 -30.39 -18.91 -10.84
CA CYS A 58 -29.91 -19.26 -12.18
C CYS A 58 -28.39 -19.30 -12.21
N VAL A 59 -27.82 -20.41 -12.70
CA VAL A 59 -26.38 -20.64 -12.82
C VAL A 59 -25.98 -20.87 -14.26
N ALA A 60 -24.78 -20.44 -14.65
CA ALA A 60 -24.24 -20.75 -15.97
C ALA A 60 -23.83 -22.23 -16.05
N GLU A 61 -24.26 -22.94 -17.09
CA GLU A 61 -23.89 -24.35 -17.31
C GLU A 61 -22.42 -24.50 -17.72
N THR A 62 -21.90 -23.50 -18.44
CA THR A 62 -20.53 -23.48 -18.95
C THR A 62 -19.93 -22.09 -18.81
N SER A 63 -18.63 -22.04 -18.52
CA SER A 63 -17.81 -20.84 -18.66
C SER A 63 -16.83 -20.99 -19.81
N GLU A 64 -16.35 -19.86 -20.32
CA GLU A 64 -15.06 -19.91 -21.01
C GLU A 64 -14.02 -20.51 -20.03
N PRO A 65 -13.10 -21.38 -20.48
CA PRO A 65 -12.12 -21.97 -19.56
C PRO A 65 -11.33 -20.88 -18.83
N LEU A 66 -11.55 -20.74 -17.53
CA LEU A 66 -10.89 -19.77 -16.68
C LEU A 66 -9.86 -20.48 -15.81
N GLU A 67 -8.60 -20.06 -15.85
CA GLU A 67 -7.62 -20.49 -14.86
C GLU A 67 -7.85 -19.72 -13.56
N ILE A 68 -8.33 -20.42 -12.52
CA ILE A 68 -8.68 -19.83 -11.23
C ILE A 68 -7.76 -20.32 -10.11
N ALA A 69 -7.61 -19.49 -9.09
CA ALA A 69 -7.00 -19.86 -7.82
C ALA A 69 -7.86 -19.31 -6.67
N ILE A 70 -8.01 -20.09 -5.61
CA ILE A 70 -8.85 -19.72 -4.46
C ILE A 70 -7.92 -19.39 -3.28
N GLU A 71 -8.04 -18.18 -2.76
CA GLU A 71 -7.40 -17.78 -1.50
C GLU A 71 -8.42 -17.85 -0.37
N VAL A 72 -7.96 -18.34 0.79
CA VAL A 72 -8.73 -18.29 2.02
C VAL A 72 -7.98 -17.44 3.03
N ILE A 73 -8.68 -16.44 3.55
CA ILE A 73 -8.25 -15.60 4.66
C ILE A 73 -9.01 -16.08 5.90
N PRO A 74 -8.38 -16.91 6.75
CA PRO A 74 -8.99 -17.36 7.99
C PRO A 74 -9.27 -16.19 8.94
N PRO A 75 -10.31 -16.28 9.79
CA PRO A 75 -10.48 -15.32 10.86
C PRO A 75 -9.29 -15.38 11.83
N ALA A 76 -9.06 -14.29 12.57
CA ALA A 76 -8.14 -14.33 13.70
C ALA A 76 -8.59 -15.42 14.70
N ASP A 77 -7.64 -16.16 15.24
CA ASP A 77 -7.97 -17.18 16.24
C ASP A 77 -8.17 -16.56 17.64
N LEU A 78 -8.52 -17.40 18.61
CA LEU A 78 -8.69 -16.98 20.01
C LEU A 78 -7.39 -16.48 20.67
N SER A 79 -6.22 -16.73 20.07
CA SER A 79 -4.94 -16.20 20.55
C SER A 79 -4.69 -14.76 20.08
N GLY A 80 -5.51 -14.26 19.16
CA GLY A 80 -5.35 -12.93 18.55
C GLY A 80 -4.19 -12.86 17.55
N LEU A 81 -3.51 -13.98 17.28
CA LEU A 81 -2.48 -14.05 16.26
C LEU A 81 -3.14 -14.19 14.87
N PRO A 82 -2.67 -13.44 13.87
CA PRO A 82 -3.18 -13.58 12.51
C PRO A 82 -2.85 -14.98 11.99
N MET A 83 -3.89 -15.68 11.54
CA MET A 83 -3.72 -16.95 10.82
C MET A 83 -3.23 -16.64 9.39
N PRO A 84 -2.25 -17.40 8.85
CA PRO A 84 -1.75 -17.16 7.50
C PRO A 84 -2.84 -17.47 6.47
N SER A 85 -3.02 -16.58 5.49
CA SER A 85 -3.81 -16.90 4.32
C SER A 85 -3.11 -17.98 3.49
N TRP A 86 -3.90 -18.76 2.76
CA TRP A 86 -3.38 -19.75 1.83
C TRP A 86 -4.13 -19.71 0.52
N THR A 87 -3.47 -20.17 -0.53
CA THR A 87 -4.00 -20.18 -1.89
C THR A 87 -3.89 -21.58 -2.45
N THR A 88 -4.90 -22.03 -3.17
CA THR A 88 -4.86 -23.29 -3.93
C THR A 88 -3.89 -23.17 -5.11
N ALA A 89 -3.49 -24.32 -5.66
CA ALA A 89 -2.86 -24.30 -6.98
C ALA A 89 -3.88 -23.82 -8.02
N PRO A 90 -3.44 -23.15 -9.10
CA PRO A 90 -4.32 -22.82 -10.21
C PRO A 90 -5.00 -24.06 -10.80
N GLU A 91 -6.29 -23.95 -11.09
CA GLU A 91 -7.10 -24.99 -11.73
C GLU A 91 -8.07 -24.38 -12.75
N THR A 92 -8.47 -25.16 -13.75
CA THR A 92 -9.39 -24.68 -14.79
C THR A 92 -10.85 -24.81 -14.35
N LEU A 93 -11.60 -23.72 -14.43
CA LEU A 93 -13.04 -23.66 -14.23
C LEU A 93 -13.76 -23.61 -15.58
N GLU A 94 -14.58 -24.62 -15.86
CA GLU A 94 -15.40 -24.72 -17.08
C GLU A 94 -16.91 -24.72 -16.78
N GLY A 95 -17.30 -24.72 -15.50
CA GLY A 95 -18.68 -24.80 -15.03
C GLY A 95 -18.74 -24.92 -13.50
N PRO A 96 -19.93 -25.22 -12.93
CA PRO A 96 -20.12 -25.37 -11.49
C PRO A 96 -19.09 -26.30 -10.84
N LEU A 97 -18.55 -25.91 -9.67
CA LEU A 97 -17.48 -26.65 -9.00
C LEU A 97 -17.79 -26.89 -7.51
N GLU A 98 -17.68 -28.14 -7.08
CA GLU A 98 -17.63 -28.49 -5.65
C GLU A 98 -16.18 -28.57 -5.18
N ARG A 99 -15.83 -27.75 -4.19
CA ARG A 99 -14.47 -27.56 -3.70
C ARG A 99 -14.42 -27.38 -2.19
N ASP A 100 -14.21 -28.48 -1.48
CA ASP A 100 -13.85 -28.40 -0.07
C ASP A 100 -12.44 -27.84 0.11
N LEU A 101 -12.31 -26.89 1.03
CA LEU A 101 -11.07 -26.16 1.29
C LEU A 101 -10.57 -26.52 2.68
N GLN A 102 -9.50 -27.30 2.71
CA GLN A 102 -8.85 -27.70 3.94
C GLN A 102 -7.70 -26.73 4.24
N GLN A 103 -7.78 -26.03 5.36
CA GLN A 103 -6.68 -25.21 5.86
C GLN A 103 -5.44 -26.10 5.98
N PRO A 104 -4.32 -25.73 5.33
CA PRO A 104 -3.06 -26.43 5.50
C PRO A 104 -2.62 -26.39 6.97
N PRO A 105 -1.83 -27.38 7.44
CA PRO A 105 -1.13 -27.25 8.71
C PRO A 105 -0.30 -25.95 8.72
N HIS A 106 -0.01 -25.44 9.90
CA HIS A 106 0.85 -24.26 10.08
C HIS A 106 1.97 -24.54 11.08
N VAL A 107 2.97 -23.68 11.06
CA VAL A 107 4.11 -23.73 11.97
C VAL A 107 4.09 -22.45 12.79
N ASP A 108 4.10 -22.60 14.11
CA ASP A 108 4.32 -21.51 15.04
C ASP A 108 5.84 -21.33 15.18
N ILE A 109 6.37 -20.32 14.52
CA ILE A 109 7.75 -19.89 14.67
C ILE A 109 7.88 -19.22 16.03
N VAL A 110 8.72 -19.79 16.87
CA VAL A 110 9.14 -19.19 18.14
C VAL A 110 10.59 -18.81 17.98
N GLY A 111 10.90 -17.53 18.07
CA GLY A 111 12.25 -17.08 17.76
C GLY A 111 12.84 -16.11 18.75
N GLN A 112 14.16 -16.09 18.73
CA GLN A 112 14.98 -15.14 19.47
C GLN A 112 15.58 -14.14 18.50
N LEU A 113 15.69 -12.88 18.92
CA LEU A 113 16.34 -11.83 18.17
C LEU A 113 17.39 -11.15 19.05
N ARG A 114 18.66 -11.47 18.80
CA ARG A 114 19.76 -11.11 19.70
C ARG A 114 20.90 -10.36 19.02
N TRP A 115 21.52 -9.46 19.78
CA TRP A 115 22.82 -8.86 19.45
C TRP A 115 23.66 -8.79 20.71
N ARG A 116 24.84 -9.44 20.70
CA ARG A 116 25.72 -9.56 21.87
C ARG A 116 25.02 -10.10 23.12
N GLY A 117 24.07 -11.02 22.92
CA GLY A 117 23.25 -11.63 23.98
C GLY A 117 22.03 -10.78 24.41
N GLU A 118 22.00 -9.50 24.07
CA GLU A 118 20.87 -8.61 24.39
C GLU A 118 19.72 -8.79 23.39
N ARG A 119 18.49 -8.66 23.88
CA ARG A 119 17.28 -8.69 23.05
C ARG A 119 17.16 -7.39 22.25
N VAL A 120 16.89 -7.51 20.96
CA VAL A 120 16.68 -6.36 20.06
C VAL A 120 15.18 -6.15 19.85
N PRO A 121 14.58 -5.03 20.28
CA PRO A 121 13.21 -4.69 19.93
C PRO A 121 13.11 -4.31 18.44
N ALA A 122 12.28 -5.04 17.69
CA ALA A 122 12.18 -4.89 16.24
C ALA A 122 10.80 -5.25 15.69
N GLU A 123 10.50 -4.74 14.49
CA GLU A 123 9.49 -5.30 13.59
C GLU A 123 10.14 -6.40 12.73
N ILE A 124 9.45 -7.52 12.56
CA ILE A 124 9.89 -8.65 11.74
C ILE A 124 8.83 -8.89 10.67
N LEU A 125 9.25 -8.87 9.42
CA LEU A 125 8.41 -9.08 8.25
C LEU A 125 8.82 -10.36 7.54
N PHE A 126 7.92 -11.33 7.51
CA PHE A 126 8.05 -12.54 6.71
C PHE A 126 7.32 -12.34 5.38
N THR A 127 8.06 -12.43 4.27
CA THR A 127 7.52 -12.22 2.92
C THR A 127 7.65 -13.50 2.10
N ARG A 128 6.59 -13.82 1.37
CA ARG A 128 6.49 -14.96 0.47
C ARG A 128 5.79 -14.51 -0.82
N GLU A 129 6.37 -14.88 -1.96
CA GLU A 129 5.73 -14.71 -3.27
C GLU A 129 4.38 -15.46 -3.32
N THR A 130 3.37 -14.83 -3.94
CA THR A 130 2.02 -15.40 -4.09
C THR A 130 1.76 -15.79 -5.54
N LEU A 131 0.59 -15.42 -6.07
CA LEU A 131 0.25 -15.61 -7.47
C LEU A 131 0.85 -14.48 -8.30
N ASP A 132 1.12 -14.74 -9.58
CA ASP A 132 1.66 -13.73 -10.49
C ASP A 132 0.75 -12.49 -10.55
N GLY A 133 1.37 -11.31 -10.43
CA GLY A 133 0.71 -10.01 -10.40
C GLY A 133 -0.09 -9.72 -9.13
N ARG A 134 0.05 -10.53 -8.08
CA ARG A 134 -0.51 -10.23 -6.76
C ARG A 134 0.57 -9.72 -5.79
N PRO A 135 0.20 -8.88 -4.81
CA PRO A 135 1.12 -8.55 -3.72
C PRO A 135 1.59 -9.80 -2.99
N ASP A 136 2.87 -9.79 -2.58
CA ASP A 136 3.43 -10.84 -1.73
C ASP A 136 2.62 -11.04 -0.44
N ALA A 137 2.54 -12.28 0.01
CA ALA A 137 1.99 -12.63 1.31
C ALA A 137 2.97 -12.16 2.38
N ARG A 138 2.50 -11.28 3.26
CA ARG A 138 3.31 -10.66 4.31
C ARG A 138 2.73 -10.98 5.68
N VAL A 139 3.55 -11.56 6.55
CA VAL A 139 3.24 -11.74 7.97
C VAL A 139 4.15 -10.81 8.76
N ARG A 140 3.54 -9.77 9.34
CA ARG A 140 4.25 -8.80 10.18
C ARG A 140 4.02 -9.15 11.65
N VAL A 141 5.12 -9.24 12.39
CA VAL A 141 5.10 -9.40 13.84
C VAL A 141 6.07 -8.43 14.49
N SER A 142 5.92 -8.20 15.78
CA SER A 142 6.86 -7.42 16.56
C SER A 142 7.46 -8.31 17.64
N THR A 143 8.68 -8.00 18.06
CA THR A 143 9.22 -8.64 19.26
C THR A 143 8.36 -8.30 20.48
N LEU A 144 8.07 -9.30 21.31
CA LEU A 144 7.24 -9.23 22.50
C LEU A 144 7.86 -8.31 23.55
N PRO A 145 7.10 -7.45 24.26
CA PRO A 145 7.67 -6.50 25.22
C PRO A 145 8.52 -7.18 26.31
N GLU A 146 8.16 -8.41 26.69
CA GLU A 146 8.88 -9.25 27.64
C GLU A 146 9.14 -10.62 27.03
N VAL A 147 10.23 -11.26 27.46
CA VAL A 147 10.56 -12.65 27.06
C VAL A 147 9.47 -13.58 27.57
N GLN A 148 8.94 -14.43 26.70
CA GLN A 148 7.98 -15.46 27.07
C GLN A 148 8.60 -16.84 26.96
N THR A 149 8.11 -17.81 27.73
CA THR A 149 8.51 -19.22 27.56
C THR A 149 7.39 -19.97 26.85
N ILE A 150 7.66 -20.46 25.64
CA ILE A 150 6.70 -21.18 24.81
C ILE A 150 7.31 -22.53 24.45
N ALA A 151 6.63 -23.62 24.81
CA ALA A 151 7.12 -24.99 24.62
C ALA A 151 8.58 -25.18 25.12
N GLU A 152 8.85 -24.70 26.33
CA GLU A 152 10.17 -24.76 26.99
C GLU A 152 11.29 -23.93 26.31
N MET A 153 10.94 -23.08 25.34
CA MET A 153 11.87 -22.17 24.65
C MET A 153 11.60 -20.72 25.04
N GLU A 154 12.66 -19.94 25.22
CA GLU A 154 12.54 -18.48 25.37
C GLU A 154 12.23 -17.84 24.01
N ALA A 155 11.18 -17.02 23.98
CA ALA A 155 10.62 -16.39 22.81
C ALA A 155 10.73 -14.88 22.91
N ASP A 156 11.42 -14.27 21.96
CA ASP A 156 11.39 -12.82 21.74
C ASP A 156 10.31 -12.43 20.75
N PHE A 157 9.88 -13.34 19.88
CA PHE A 157 8.76 -13.15 18.96
C PHE A 157 8.08 -14.48 18.63
N VAL A 158 6.83 -14.39 18.17
CA VAL A 158 6.04 -15.52 17.68
C VAL A 158 5.41 -15.14 16.35
N ALA A 159 5.51 -16.01 15.34
CA ALA A 159 4.86 -15.83 14.05
C ALA A 159 4.23 -17.14 13.58
N ARG A 160 3.08 -17.08 12.91
CA ARG A 160 2.43 -18.27 12.35
C ARG A 160 2.59 -18.28 10.83
N LEU A 161 3.26 -19.31 10.32
CA LEU A 161 3.63 -19.41 8.91
C LEU A 161 3.14 -20.74 8.29
N GLY A 162 3.02 -20.77 6.97
CA GLY A 162 2.77 -22.01 6.23
C GLY A 162 4.02 -22.93 6.19
N PRO A 163 3.85 -24.26 6.29
CA PRO A 163 4.93 -25.26 6.33
C PRO A 163 5.52 -25.55 4.95
N GLY A 164 6.77 -26.03 4.93
CA GLY A 164 7.47 -26.41 3.70
C GLY A 164 7.68 -25.24 2.73
N ARG A 165 7.77 -24.01 3.24
CA ARG A 165 7.93 -22.80 2.45
C ARG A 165 9.20 -22.08 2.84
N SER A 166 9.74 -21.32 1.90
CA SER A 166 10.83 -20.38 2.15
C SER A 166 10.27 -18.98 2.28
N TYR A 167 10.68 -18.27 3.33
CA TYR A 167 10.32 -16.87 3.57
C TYR A 167 11.57 -16.01 3.50
N GLN A 168 11.46 -14.88 2.81
CA GLN A 168 12.39 -13.78 2.99
C GLN A 168 12.02 -13.07 4.30
N VAL A 169 12.99 -12.90 5.19
CA VAL A 169 12.76 -12.26 6.48
C VAL A 169 13.52 -10.95 6.54
N GLU A 170 12.79 -9.87 6.82
CA GLU A 170 13.37 -8.56 7.09
C GLU A 170 13.12 -8.19 8.56
N VAL A 171 14.19 -7.88 9.28
CA VAL A 171 14.15 -7.36 10.65
C VAL A 171 14.49 -5.88 10.62
N ARG A 172 13.60 -5.07 11.17
CA ARG A 172 13.75 -3.61 11.29
C ARG A 172 13.86 -3.22 12.77
N PRO A 173 15.06 -2.86 13.26
CA PRO A 173 15.24 -2.39 14.63
C PRO A 173 14.36 -1.18 14.94
N SER A 174 13.88 -1.11 16.17
CA SER A 174 12.99 -0.04 16.61
C SER A 174 13.74 1.27 16.96
N SER A 175 12.96 2.33 17.21
CA SER A 175 13.46 3.60 17.75
C SER A 175 13.62 3.59 19.27
N GLU A 176 13.38 2.46 19.95
CA GLU A 176 13.57 2.35 21.39
C GLU A 176 15.05 2.49 21.76
N ALA A 177 15.30 3.10 22.91
CA ALA A 177 16.66 3.26 23.44
C ALA A 177 17.24 1.91 23.85
N MET A 178 18.53 1.71 23.57
CA MET A 178 19.23 0.54 24.08
C MET A 178 19.37 0.59 25.62
N PRO A 179 19.40 -0.55 26.30
CA PRO A 179 19.66 -0.61 27.73
C PRO A 179 20.93 0.16 28.13
N GLY A 180 20.79 1.10 29.06
CA GLY A 180 21.91 1.87 29.61
C GLY A 180 22.45 2.99 28.72
N THR A 181 21.79 3.32 27.60
CA THR A 181 22.19 4.45 26.72
C THR A 181 20.96 5.21 26.22
N ASP A 182 21.13 6.45 25.79
CA ASP A 182 20.08 7.22 25.09
C ASP A 182 20.06 6.95 23.58
N THR A 183 20.87 6.00 23.09
CA THR A 183 20.97 5.71 21.66
C THR A 183 19.93 4.68 21.22
N PRO A 184 19.09 4.98 20.22
CA PRO A 184 18.13 4.03 19.66
C PRO A 184 18.77 2.81 18.99
N TRP A 185 18.08 1.67 19.03
CA TRP A 185 18.49 0.44 18.34
C TRP A 185 18.73 0.65 16.83
N LEU A 186 17.83 1.39 16.14
CA LEU A 186 17.96 1.69 14.71
C LEU A 186 19.18 2.54 14.33
N ARG A 187 19.87 3.16 15.29
CA ARG A 187 21.12 3.90 15.04
C ARG A 187 22.34 2.99 15.09
N GLN A 188 22.25 1.86 15.80
CA GLN A 188 23.36 0.94 16.00
C GLN A 188 23.28 -0.29 15.09
N LEU A 189 22.07 -0.77 14.81
CA LEU A 189 21.86 -1.96 14.01
C LEU A 189 21.23 -1.61 12.66
N PRO A 190 21.76 -2.16 11.55
CA PRO A 190 21.10 -2.08 10.26
C PRO A 190 19.84 -2.96 10.22
N PRO A 191 18.96 -2.78 9.23
CA PRO A 191 18.02 -3.84 8.88
C PRO A 191 18.76 -5.14 8.57
N LEU A 192 18.30 -6.25 9.14
CA LEU A 192 18.83 -7.58 8.85
C LEU A 192 17.90 -8.28 7.88
N ARG A 193 18.44 -8.76 6.76
CA ARG A 193 17.70 -9.60 5.81
C ARG A 193 18.24 -11.01 5.84
N VAL A 194 17.37 -11.98 6.07
CA VAL A 194 17.69 -13.40 5.99
C VAL A 194 17.01 -13.93 4.75
N ALA A 195 17.82 -14.38 3.80
CA ALA A 195 17.35 -14.70 2.45
C ALA A 195 16.31 -15.82 2.45
N GLN A 196 16.40 -16.77 3.38
CA GLN A 196 15.51 -17.93 3.44
C GLN A 196 15.39 -18.45 4.87
N VAL A 197 14.24 -18.24 5.50
CA VAL A 197 13.79 -19.05 6.65
C VAL A 197 12.90 -20.14 6.09
N GLU A 198 13.41 -21.37 6.06
CA GLU A 198 12.66 -22.53 5.63
C GLU A 198 11.83 -23.07 6.78
N THR A 199 10.52 -23.17 6.56
CA THR A 199 9.63 -23.85 7.50
C THR A 199 9.65 -25.35 7.22
N PRO A 200 9.62 -26.20 8.27
CA PRO A 200 9.63 -27.64 8.08
C PRO A 200 8.44 -28.08 7.23
N SER A 201 8.65 -29.04 6.33
CA SER A 201 7.56 -29.68 5.61
C SER A 201 6.77 -30.55 6.58
N VAL A 202 5.48 -30.30 6.69
CA VAL A 202 4.58 -31.15 7.48
C VAL A 202 3.89 -32.11 6.51
N THR A 203 4.49 -33.27 6.27
CA THR A 203 3.78 -34.38 5.64
C THR A 203 2.89 -34.99 6.71
N THR A 204 1.59 -34.67 6.67
CA THR A 204 0.49 -35.31 7.45
C THR A 204 0.96 -36.04 8.70
N ALA A 205 0.93 -35.34 9.84
CA ALA A 205 1.37 -35.83 11.14
C ALA A 205 0.95 -37.29 11.38
N GLU A 206 1.92 -38.18 11.58
CA GLU A 206 1.70 -39.51 12.15
C GLU A 206 0.99 -39.42 13.54
N ASP A 207 0.95 -38.22 14.15
CA ASP A 207 0.35 -37.93 15.46
C ASP A 207 -0.83 -36.93 15.46
N GLY A 208 -1.36 -36.51 14.30
CA GLY A 208 -2.52 -35.60 14.24
C GLY A 208 -2.29 -34.16 14.76
N ALA A 209 -1.05 -33.76 15.04
CA ALA A 209 -0.72 -32.38 15.43
C ALA A 209 -0.94 -31.41 14.26
N THR A 210 -1.75 -30.37 14.51
CA THR A 210 -2.13 -29.34 13.53
C THR A 210 -1.22 -28.12 13.52
N SER A 211 -0.39 -27.99 14.55
CA SER A 211 0.62 -26.94 14.70
C SER A 211 1.91 -27.54 15.25
N PHE A 212 3.03 -26.97 14.81
CA PHE A 212 4.37 -27.35 15.24
C PHE A 212 5.12 -26.10 15.68
N VAL A 213 5.81 -26.19 16.81
CA VAL A 213 6.68 -25.09 17.26
C VAL A 213 8.04 -25.28 16.63
N TRP A 214 8.51 -24.28 15.89
CA TRP A 214 9.82 -24.32 15.23
C TRP A 214 10.72 -23.18 15.74
N PRO A 215 11.88 -23.51 16.35
CA PRO A 215 12.79 -22.51 16.84
C PRO A 215 13.49 -21.80 15.68
N VAL A 216 13.55 -20.47 15.74
CA VAL A 216 14.35 -19.66 14.82
C VAL A 216 15.21 -18.69 15.61
N GLU A 217 16.53 -18.82 15.48
CA GLU A 217 17.47 -17.87 16.06
C GLU A 217 17.88 -16.85 15.00
N LEU A 218 17.48 -15.59 15.20
CA LEU A 218 17.93 -14.47 14.41
C LEU A 218 18.97 -13.72 15.23
N SER A 219 20.21 -13.67 14.75
CA SER A 219 21.27 -12.94 15.43
C SER A 219 21.98 -12.00 14.47
N TYR A 220 22.28 -10.81 14.99
CA TYR A 220 23.21 -9.91 14.33
C TYR A 220 24.63 -10.46 14.53
N PRO A 221 25.53 -10.32 13.54
CA PRO A 221 26.94 -10.65 13.72
C PRO A 221 27.50 -9.93 14.96
N GLU A 222 28.29 -10.65 15.76
CA GLU A 222 28.85 -10.12 17.01
C GLU A 222 29.79 -8.93 16.76
N ASP A 223 30.47 -8.96 15.61
CA ASP A 223 31.43 -7.96 15.19
C ASP A 223 31.00 -7.22 13.93
N LEU A 224 30.26 -6.12 14.15
CA LEU A 224 29.93 -5.11 13.13
C LEU A 224 30.89 -3.90 13.18
N THR A 225 31.92 -3.96 14.04
CA THR A 225 32.85 -2.88 14.30
C THR A 225 33.98 -2.68 13.27
N PRO A 226 34.36 -3.65 12.41
CA PRO A 226 35.42 -3.42 11.43
C PRO A 226 35.05 -2.28 10.48
N GLU A 227 36.00 -1.42 10.18
CA GLU A 227 35.78 -0.33 9.23
C GLU A 227 35.53 -0.86 7.82
N CYS A 228 34.61 -0.23 7.10
CA CYS A 228 34.43 -0.48 5.67
C CYS A 228 35.66 0.01 4.88
N GLY A 229 36.02 -0.70 3.82
CA GLY A 229 37.15 -0.37 2.96
C GLY A 229 37.05 -1.05 1.59
N GLY A 230 38.09 -0.90 0.76
CA GLY A 230 38.07 -1.39 -0.63
C GLY A 230 37.82 -2.90 -0.79
N GLU A 231 38.09 -3.70 0.24
CA GLU A 231 37.86 -5.16 0.24
C GLU A 231 36.60 -5.59 1.02
N ARG A 232 35.96 -4.68 1.79
CA ARG A 232 34.79 -4.97 2.63
C ARG A 232 33.82 -3.79 2.64
N PHE A 233 32.65 -3.99 2.02
CA PHE A 233 31.60 -2.98 1.90
C PHE A 233 30.30 -3.33 2.66
N ALA A 234 30.14 -4.57 3.12
CA ALA A 234 28.98 -5.08 3.85
C ALA A 234 29.38 -5.60 5.24
N GLY A 235 28.45 -5.51 6.22
CA GLY A 235 28.67 -5.96 7.59
C GLY A 235 29.79 -5.21 8.31
N CYS A 236 29.95 -3.92 8.02
CA CYS A 236 31.05 -3.09 8.52
C CYS A 236 30.54 -1.72 8.98
N THR A 237 31.37 -1.01 9.75
CA THR A 237 31.11 0.36 10.15
C THR A 237 31.73 1.31 9.12
N LEU A 238 30.89 2.13 8.48
CA LEU A 238 31.31 3.19 7.60
C LEU A 238 31.23 4.51 8.35
N SER A 239 32.35 5.22 8.42
CA SER A 239 32.43 6.54 9.06
C SER A 239 32.96 7.57 8.08
N GLY A 240 32.51 8.80 8.21
CA GLY A 240 32.93 9.91 7.36
C GLY A 240 32.48 11.26 7.89
N SER A 241 32.66 12.29 7.08
CA SER A 241 32.17 13.64 7.36
C SER A 241 31.38 14.20 6.20
N VAL A 242 30.39 15.04 6.52
CA VAL A 242 29.61 15.81 5.58
C VAL A 242 29.98 17.28 5.77
N VAL A 243 30.37 17.93 4.68
CA VAL A 243 30.78 19.35 4.68
C VAL A 243 30.11 20.10 3.55
N ASP A 244 29.77 21.36 3.80
CA ASP A 244 29.36 22.35 2.83
C ASP A 244 30.58 23.14 2.31
N LEU A 245 30.52 23.66 1.09
CA LEU A 245 31.55 24.51 0.49
C LEU A 245 31.10 25.97 0.47
N VAL A 246 31.67 26.79 1.34
CA VAL A 246 31.35 28.21 1.50
C VAL A 246 32.54 29.06 1.06
N GLU A 247 32.42 29.75 -0.06
CA GLU A 247 33.48 30.62 -0.61
C GLU A 247 34.85 29.92 -0.79
N GLY A 248 34.85 28.60 -0.94
CA GLY A 248 36.05 27.77 -1.06
C GLY A 248 36.53 27.12 0.25
N ASP A 249 35.92 27.46 1.39
CA ASP A 249 36.17 26.84 2.68
C ASP A 249 35.16 25.73 2.98
N GLU A 250 35.61 24.66 3.63
CA GLU A 250 34.75 23.53 4.01
C GLU A 250 34.19 23.75 5.41
N VAL A 251 32.87 23.81 5.52
CA VAL A 251 32.13 24.01 6.78
C VAL A 251 31.42 22.70 7.15
N PRO A 252 31.55 22.17 8.38
CA PRO A 252 30.86 20.95 8.79
C PRO A 252 29.34 21.17 8.88
N GLU A 253 28.58 20.16 8.46
CA GLU A 253 27.11 20.18 8.50
C GLU A 253 26.58 19.20 9.55
N ALA A 254 25.97 19.73 10.61
CA ALA A 254 25.41 18.96 11.71
C ALA A 254 23.93 18.59 11.50
N GLY A 255 23.48 17.50 12.11
CA GLY A 255 22.07 17.11 12.14
C GLY A 255 21.54 16.45 10.85
N LEU A 256 22.39 16.15 9.87
CA LEU A 256 22.01 15.45 8.65
C LEU A 256 21.93 13.95 8.89
N GLN A 257 20.88 13.32 8.36
CA GLN A 257 20.72 11.87 8.39
C GLN A 257 21.52 11.21 7.25
N VAL A 258 22.27 10.16 7.60
CA VAL A 258 23.03 9.37 6.63
C VAL A 258 22.58 7.92 6.66
N ARG A 259 22.30 7.35 5.49
CA ARG A 259 21.88 5.94 5.31
C ARG A 259 22.48 5.35 4.05
N ALA A 260 22.78 4.07 4.05
CA ALA A 260 23.06 3.31 2.84
C ALA A 260 21.76 2.75 2.26
N VAL A 261 21.54 2.95 0.96
CA VAL A 261 20.39 2.45 0.22
C VAL A 261 20.86 1.65 -0.99
N GLU A 262 20.38 0.43 -1.10
CA GLU A 262 20.71 -0.49 -2.18
C GLU A 262 20.21 0.03 -3.52
N VAL A 263 21.05 -0.02 -4.55
CA VAL A 263 20.77 0.63 -5.85
C VAL A 263 19.63 -0.08 -6.59
N GLU A 264 19.62 -1.41 -6.57
CA GLU A 264 18.66 -2.21 -7.33
C GLU A 264 17.26 -2.21 -6.69
N THR A 265 17.20 -2.26 -5.36
CA THR A 265 15.94 -2.45 -4.63
C THR A 265 15.40 -1.15 -4.00
N GLY A 266 16.24 -0.11 -3.87
CA GLY A 266 15.89 1.12 -3.16
C GLY A 266 15.72 0.96 -1.65
N LEU A 267 16.04 -0.22 -1.11
CA LEU A 267 15.83 -0.52 0.30
C LEU A 267 17.02 -0.05 1.15
N THR A 268 16.74 0.38 2.39
CA THR A 268 17.79 0.74 3.35
C THR A 268 18.56 -0.49 3.79
N VAL A 269 19.89 -0.40 3.76
CA VAL A 269 20.84 -1.48 4.11
C VAL A 269 21.85 -1.04 5.17
N SER A 270 21.60 0.05 5.90
CA SER A 270 22.41 0.46 7.05
C SER A 270 21.58 0.86 8.26
N SER A 271 22.24 1.00 9.41
CA SER A 271 21.71 1.77 10.51
C SER A 271 21.55 3.25 10.12
N THR A 272 20.87 4.02 10.96
CA THR A 272 20.68 5.46 10.77
C THR A 272 21.79 6.26 11.45
N GLY A 273 22.63 6.93 10.66
CA GLY A 273 23.62 7.90 11.13
C GLY A 273 23.03 9.31 11.24
N LEU A 274 23.55 10.11 12.15
CA LEU A 274 23.33 11.57 12.18
C LEU A 274 24.70 12.24 12.24
N THR A 275 24.87 13.33 11.52
CA THR A 275 26.10 14.13 11.59
C THR A 275 26.16 14.93 12.90
N ASP A 276 27.32 14.95 13.55
CA ASP A 276 27.59 15.75 14.75
C ASP A 276 28.00 17.20 14.41
N GLU A 277 28.41 17.99 15.41
CA GLU A 277 28.82 19.39 15.25
C GLU A 277 30.05 19.55 14.33
N GLU A 278 30.88 18.51 14.21
CA GLU A 278 32.01 18.43 13.28
C GLU A 278 31.63 17.81 11.92
N GLY A 279 30.33 17.57 11.69
CA GLY A 279 29.80 16.98 10.47
C GLY A 279 30.08 15.49 10.33
N ARG A 280 30.58 14.83 11.38
CA ARG A 280 30.97 13.41 11.33
C ARG A 280 29.78 12.51 11.53
N PHE A 281 29.76 11.41 10.79
CA PHE A 281 28.76 10.37 10.94
C PHE A 281 29.42 9.00 11.01
N SER A 282 28.64 8.05 11.54
CA SER A 282 28.96 6.63 11.50
C SER A 282 27.68 5.84 11.25
N ILE A 283 27.74 4.88 10.34
CA ILE A 283 26.65 3.94 10.03
C ILE A 283 27.20 2.53 9.98
N VAL A 284 26.36 1.56 10.33
CA VAL A 284 26.69 0.14 10.22
C VAL A 284 25.95 -0.43 9.02
N THR A 285 26.65 -1.06 8.09
CA THR A 285 26.02 -1.68 6.90
C THR A 285 25.57 -3.11 7.20
N SER A 286 24.50 -3.53 6.54
CA SER A 286 23.94 -4.85 6.67
C SER A 286 24.94 -5.91 6.17
N PRO A 287 25.02 -7.11 6.78
CA PRO A 287 25.99 -8.15 6.39
C PRO A 287 25.83 -8.63 4.95
N ASN A 288 24.63 -8.52 4.39
CA ASN A 288 24.27 -8.91 3.04
C ASN A 288 23.94 -7.73 2.13
N ALA A 289 24.41 -6.52 2.49
CA ALA A 289 24.25 -5.36 1.61
C ALA A 289 24.91 -5.63 0.25
N GLY A 290 24.16 -5.49 -0.83
CA GLY A 290 24.69 -5.47 -2.19
C GLY A 290 25.38 -4.14 -2.50
N ARG A 291 25.32 -3.70 -3.76
CA ARG A 291 25.77 -2.36 -4.14
C ARG A 291 24.79 -1.32 -3.58
N TYR A 292 25.31 -0.33 -2.88
CA TYR A 292 24.51 0.75 -2.31
C TYR A 292 25.10 2.12 -2.60
N VAL A 293 24.26 3.14 -2.47
CA VAL A 293 24.65 4.55 -2.39
C VAL A 293 24.40 5.07 -0.98
N LEU A 294 25.20 6.03 -0.55
CA LEU A 294 24.93 6.79 0.67
C LEU A 294 23.93 7.88 0.34
N ARG A 295 22.78 7.87 1.02
CA ARG A 295 21.81 8.96 1.04
C ARG A 295 22.04 9.83 2.26
N VAL A 296 22.33 11.10 2.02
CA VAL A 296 22.51 12.15 3.04
C VAL A 296 21.38 13.16 2.88
N GLY A 297 20.58 13.39 3.92
CA GLY A 297 19.46 14.33 3.87
C GLY A 297 18.76 14.51 5.21
N GLY A 298 17.63 15.23 5.24
CA GLY A 298 16.75 15.29 6.43
C GLY A 298 17.26 16.09 7.63
N GLY A 299 18.02 17.17 7.41
CA GLY A 299 18.34 18.14 8.46
C GLY A 299 17.10 18.87 9.01
N GLU A 300 17.23 19.50 10.19
CA GLU A 300 16.11 20.13 10.94
C GLU A 300 15.28 21.13 10.11
N ASP A 301 15.87 21.72 9.07
CA ASP A 301 15.24 22.73 8.22
C ASP A 301 14.38 22.16 7.07
N GLY A 302 14.43 20.85 6.79
CA GLY A 302 13.64 20.19 5.73
C GLY A 302 13.95 20.60 4.28
N LEU A 303 14.87 21.54 4.07
CA LEU A 303 15.24 22.11 2.76
C LEU A 303 16.60 21.61 2.23
N SER A 304 17.20 20.62 2.89
CA SER A 304 18.45 20.02 2.43
C SER A 304 18.16 18.97 1.34
N PRO A 305 18.84 19.02 0.18
CA PRO A 305 18.70 17.97 -0.82
C PRO A 305 19.12 16.61 -0.25
N THR A 306 18.48 15.55 -0.74
CA THR A 306 18.96 14.19 -0.52
C THR A 306 20.06 13.89 -1.52
N ILE A 307 21.29 13.87 -1.03
CA ILE A 307 22.47 13.58 -1.85
C ILE A 307 22.73 12.09 -1.83
N SER A 308 22.85 11.51 -3.01
CA SER A 308 23.25 10.13 -3.24
C SER A 308 24.70 10.08 -3.71
N VAL A 309 25.53 9.34 -2.98
CA VAL A 309 26.95 9.18 -3.30
C VAL A 309 27.29 7.71 -3.41
N ASP A 310 27.95 7.30 -4.49
CA ASP A 310 28.48 5.95 -4.57
C ASP A 310 29.79 5.88 -3.76
N PRO A 311 29.82 5.10 -2.66
CA PRO A 311 30.99 5.01 -1.79
C PRO A 311 32.22 4.44 -2.52
N ALA A 312 32.05 3.74 -3.65
CA ALA A 312 33.14 3.23 -4.46
C ALA A 312 34.11 4.34 -4.91
N PHE A 313 33.62 5.58 -5.10
CA PHE A 313 34.47 6.72 -5.46
C PHE A 313 35.21 7.34 -4.27
N LEU A 314 34.93 6.87 -3.04
CA LEU A 314 35.43 7.47 -1.81
C LEU A 314 36.42 6.56 -1.07
N PHE A 315 36.58 5.29 -1.48
CA PHE A 315 37.58 4.39 -0.90
C PHE A 315 39.00 4.76 -1.38
N GLY A 316 39.84 5.25 -0.45
CA GLY A 316 41.19 5.73 -0.71
C GLY A 316 41.69 6.83 0.24
N GLY A 317 40.81 7.34 1.12
CA GLY A 317 41.10 8.34 2.16
C GLY A 317 39.96 8.45 3.18
N GLU A 318 39.93 9.53 3.97
CA GLU A 318 38.81 9.85 4.88
C GLU A 318 37.53 10.14 4.05
N LEU A 319 36.47 9.36 4.29
CA LEU A 319 35.18 9.49 3.60
C LEU A 319 34.63 10.90 3.83
N ARG A 320 34.65 11.73 2.79
CA ARG A 320 34.22 13.13 2.88
C ARG A 320 33.23 13.46 1.80
N ILE A 321 31.99 13.72 2.22
CA ILE A 321 30.87 14.05 1.34
C ILE A 321 30.77 15.57 1.29
N ARG A 322 30.95 16.13 0.09
CA ARG A 322 30.78 17.56 -0.17
C ARG A 322 29.36 17.79 -0.65
N VAL A 323 28.59 18.51 0.16
CA VAL A 323 27.26 18.97 -0.16
C VAL A 323 27.42 20.30 -0.88
N PRO A 324 27.14 20.40 -2.19
CA PRO A 324 27.19 21.70 -2.86
C PRO A 324 26.02 22.56 -2.38
N ARG A 325 26.29 23.86 -2.19
CA ARG A 325 25.23 24.83 -1.99
C ARG A 325 24.34 24.87 -3.21
N THR A 326 23.08 24.59 -2.98
CA THR A 326 22.02 24.75 -3.96
C THR A 326 21.34 26.09 -3.69
N GLU A 327 21.22 26.92 -4.71
CA GLU A 327 20.57 28.22 -4.57
C GLU A 327 19.07 28.01 -4.32
N ARG A 328 18.57 28.63 -3.26
CA ARG A 328 17.15 28.57 -2.88
C ARG A 328 16.35 29.54 -3.73
N VAL A 329 15.21 29.09 -4.19
CA VAL A 329 14.26 29.84 -5.01
C VAL A 329 12.90 29.80 -4.32
N VAL A 330 12.38 30.97 -3.92
CA VAL A 330 10.98 31.08 -3.51
C VAL A 330 10.13 31.07 -4.77
N TYR A 331 9.29 30.05 -4.93
CA TYR A 331 8.41 29.87 -6.07
C TYR A 331 6.96 30.12 -5.64
N GLN A 332 6.28 31.02 -6.35
CA GLN A 332 4.87 31.35 -6.11
C GLN A 332 4.05 30.93 -7.32
N GLY A 333 3.09 30.03 -7.15
CA GLY A 333 2.25 29.56 -8.26
C GLY A 333 0.76 29.63 -7.95
N ARG A 334 -0.04 29.25 -8.94
CA ARG A 334 -1.47 29.09 -8.78
C ARG A 334 -1.97 27.84 -9.52
N VAL A 335 -2.92 27.15 -8.91
CA VAL A 335 -3.65 26.03 -9.49
C VAL A 335 -5.09 26.46 -9.75
N GLU A 336 -5.57 26.29 -10.98
CA GLU A 336 -6.94 26.59 -11.39
C GLU A 336 -7.54 25.43 -12.19
N SER A 337 -8.86 25.32 -12.23
CA SER A 337 -9.57 24.48 -13.20
C SER A 337 -9.64 25.16 -14.56
N ALA A 338 -10.04 24.43 -15.61
CA ALA A 338 -10.16 24.95 -16.97
C ALA A 338 -11.11 26.17 -17.13
N ASP A 339 -12.03 26.39 -16.19
CA ASP A 339 -12.93 27.56 -16.13
C ASP A 339 -12.32 28.78 -15.40
N GLY A 340 -11.06 28.69 -14.94
CA GLY A 340 -10.33 29.77 -14.26
C GLY A 340 -10.65 29.90 -12.76
N ARG A 341 -11.30 28.92 -12.16
CA ARG A 341 -11.54 28.88 -10.70
C ARG A 341 -10.32 28.31 -9.98
N GLY A 342 -9.86 28.96 -8.92
CA GLY A 342 -8.75 28.44 -8.11
C GLY A 342 -9.10 27.17 -7.34
N ILE A 343 -8.14 26.24 -7.26
CA ILE A 343 -8.33 24.87 -6.76
C ILE A 343 -7.33 24.54 -5.66
N GLY A 344 -7.82 23.98 -4.55
CA GLY A 344 -6.99 23.33 -3.55
C GLY A 344 -6.39 22.02 -4.08
N ALA A 345 -5.08 21.86 -4.01
CA ALA A 345 -4.33 20.73 -4.55
C ALA A 345 -3.05 20.51 -3.75
N THR A 346 -2.57 19.26 -3.75
CA THR A 346 -1.24 18.90 -3.27
C THR A 346 -0.30 18.87 -4.47
N LEU A 347 0.79 19.62 -4.40
CA LEU A 347 1.83 19.66 -5.42
C LEU A 347 3.08 18.98 -4.86
N THR A 348 3.55 17.94 -5.54
CA THR A 348 4.79 17.25 -5.23
C THR A 348 5.81 17.58 -6.31
N PHE A 349 6.86 18.29 -5.91
CA PHE A 349 7.99 18.64 -6.74
C PHE A 349 9.06 17.58 -6.53
N THR A 350 9.55 16.96 -7.60
CA THR A 350 10.62 15.96 -7.55
C THR A 350 11.69 16.33 -8.57
N ALA A 351 12.91 16.58 -8.10
CA ALA A 351 14.08 16.76 -8.93
C ALA A 351 15.06 15.62 -8.65
N ASN A 352 15.52 14.94 -9.69
CA ASN A 352 16.51 13.87 -9.58
C ASN A 352 17.95 14.33 -9.84
N ASP A 353 18.12 15.53 -10.41
CA ASP A 353 19.40 16.08 -10.88
C ASP A 353 19.63 17.51 -10.37
N VAL A 354 19.37 17.76 -9.08
CA VAL A 354 19.67 19.07 -8.44
C VAL A 354 21.18 19.31 -8.38
N ILE A 355 21.96 18.23 -8.38
CA ILE A 355 23.42 18.24 -8.35
C ILE A 355 23.92 17.25 -9.38
N GLU A 356 24.65 17.75 -10.36
CA GLU A 356 25.42 16.94 -11.31
C GLU A 356 26.90 17.30 -11.16
N ASP A 357 27.62 16.55 -10.32
CA ASP A 357 29.08 16.55 -10.28
C ASP A 357 29.56 15.11 -10.43
N SER A 358 30.78 14.94 -10.91
CA SER A 358 31.44 13.65 -11.14
C SER A 358 31.35 12.70 -9.92
N GLY A 359 30.34 11.83 -9.92
CA GLY A 359 30.11 10.80 -8.89
C GLY A 359 29.08 11.14 -7.81
N LEU A 360 28.42 12.31 -7.87
CA LEU A 360 27.36 12.74 -6.96
C LEU A 360 26.04 12.92 -7.73
N GLY A 361 24.98 12.28 -7.24
CA GLY A 361 23.61 12.55 -7.71
C GLY A 361 22.82 13.25 -6.60
N GLY A 362 22.25 14.41 -6.88
CA GLY A 362 21.42 15.16 -5.93
C GLY A 362 19.95 15.07 -6.27
N SER A 363 19.14 14.51 -5.37
CA SER A 363 17.69 14.54 -5.49
C SER A 363 17.07 15.48 -4.47
N PHE A 364 15.96 16.13 -4.80
CA PHE A 364 15.19 16.92 -3.86
C PHE A 364 13.72 16.71 -4.13
N SER A 365 12.94 16.57 -3.06
CA SER A 365 11.50 16.56 -3.16
C SER A 365 10.90 17.48 -2.11
N ALA A 366 9.89 18.23 -2.52
CA ALA A 366 9.12 19.08 -1.64
C ALA A 366 7.64 18.91 -1.98
N THR A 367 6.81 18.94 -0.93
CA THR A 367 5.36 18.92 -1.09
C THR A 367 4.78 20.19 -0.49
N VAL A 368 3.86 20.81 -1.22
CA VAL A 368 3.13 22.01 -0.79
C VAL A 368 1.67 21.85 -1.13
N GLU A 369 0.80 22.39 -0.29
CA GLU A 369 -0.63 22.47 -0.56
C GLU A 369 -0.97 23.88 -1.06
N SER A 370 -1.74 23.97 -2.14
CA SER A 370 -2.38 25.22 -2.52
C SER A 370 -3.54 25.54 -1.58
N ARG A 371 -3.79 26.83 -1.39
CA ARG A 371 -4.87 27.30 -0.52
C ARG A 371 -6.22 26.76 -1.03
N SER A 372 -7.00 26.16 -0.13
CA SER A 372 -8.33 25.63 -0.43
C SER A 372 -9.48 26.59 -0.10
N GLU A 373 -9.21 27.69 0.62
CA GLU A 373 -10.22 28.67 1.03
C GLU A 373 -9.69 30.13 0.96
N GLY A 374 -10.63 31.09 0.90
CA GLY A 374 -10.33 32.53 0.92
C GLY A 374 -10.20 33.17 -0.47
N SER A 375 -9.77 34.44 -0.50
CA SER A 375 -9.65 35.24 -1.74
C SER A 375 -8.53 34.79 -2.67
N ASP A 376 -7.56 34.03 -2.15
CA ASP A 376 -6.39 33.53 -2.88
C ASP A 376 -6.42 32.00 -3.04
N ILE A 377 -7.62 31.42 -3.17
CA ILE A 377 -7.78 29.99 -3.46
C ILE A 377 -6.95 29.58 -4.67
N GLY A 378 -6.30 28.43 -4.58
CA GLY A 378 -5.37 27.91 -5.58
C GLY A 378 -3.96 28.48 -5.53
N ALA A 379 -3.70 29.56 -4.78
CA ALA A 379 -2.34 30.09 -4.64
C ALA A 379 -1.49 29.24 -3.69
N PHE A 380 -0.20 29.13 -3.98
CA PHE A 380 0.78 28.49 -3.11
C PHE A 380 2.13 29.21 -3.19
N GLU A 381 2.95 29.01 -2.15
CA GLU A 381 4.33 29.47 -2.09
C GLU A 381 5.17 28.33 -1.51
N VAL A 382 6.27 28.02 -2.18
CA VAL A 382 7.22 26.98 -1.74
C VAL A 382 8.65 27.45 -1.96
N THR A 383 9.55 27.09 -1.05
CA THR A 383 10.98 27.29 -1.26
C THR A 383 11.56 26.00 -1.84
N LEU A 384 12.12 26.10 -3.05
CA LEU A 384 12.71 24.99 -3.80
C LEU A 384 14.18 25.27 -4.06
N LEU A 385 14.92 24.27 -4.50
CA LEU A 385 16.28 24.44 -5.00
C LEU A 385 16.24 24.78 -6.49
N ALA A 386 17.21 25.51 -7.02
CA ALA A 386 17.35 25.67 -8.47
C ALA A 386 17.56 24.32 -9.15
N GLY A 387 16.92 24.10 -10.30
CA GLY A 387 16.97 22.81 -11.01
C GLY A 387 15.74 22.56 -11.88
N THR A 388 15.68 21.36 -12.45
CA THR A 388 14.51 20.87 -13.20
C THR A 388 13.73 19.90 -12.32
N TYR A 389 12.41 20.07 -12.28
CA TYR A 389 11.48 19.30 -11.48
C TYR A 389 10.44 18.64 -12.36
N GLU A 390 10.07 17.41 -12.02
CA GLU A 390 8.74 16.89 -12.31
C GLU A 390 7.79 17.36 -11.20
N VAL A 391 6.68 17.98 -11.58
CA VAL A 391 5.66 18.49 -10.66
C VAL A 391 4.40 17.68 -10.87
N VAL A 392 4.07 16.85 -9.88
CA VAL A 392 2.81 16.10 -9.84
C VAL A 392 1.80 16.90 -9.04
N ILE A 393 0.64 17.17 -9.64
CA ILE A 393 -0.41 18.00 -9.03
C ILE A 393 -1.64 17.13 -8.83
N THR A 394 -1.95 16.86 -7.56
CA THR A 394 -3.10 16.07 -7.14
C THR A 394 -4.19 17.00 -6.61
N PRO A 395 -5.31 17.20 -7.34
CA PRO A 395 -6.41 18.02 -6.85
C PRO A 395 -7.10 17.39 -5.64
N ALA A 396 -7.52 18.23 -4.69
CA ALA A 396 -8.42 17.81 -3.61
C ALA A 396 -9.85 17.52 -4.13
N GLU A 397 -10.22 18.11 -5.27
CA GLU A 397 -11.51 17.88 -5.91
C GLU A 397 -11.50 16.59 -6.76
N PRO A 398 -12.43 15.65 -6.52
CA PRO A 398 -12.42 14.34 -7.18
C PRO A 398 -12.77 14.36 -8.66
N GLY A 399 -13.33 15.48 -9.17
CA GLY A 399 -13.70 15.64 -10.58
C GLY A 399 -12.57 16.12 -11.50
N LEU A 400 -11.46 16.61 -10.93
CA LEU A 400 -10.31 17.13 -11.68
C LEU A 400 -9.19 16.09 -11.75
N ALA A 401 -8.47 16.06 -12.86
CA ALA A 401 -7.47 15.04 -13.12
C ALA A 401 -6.12 15.35 -12.46
N VAL A 402 -5.37 14.31 -12.14
CA VAL A 402 -3.93 14.44 -11.83
C VAL A 402 -3.18 14.82 -13.10
N ILE A 403 -2.26 15.77 -12.99
CA ILE A 403 -1.32 16.13 -14.05
C ILE A 403 0.11 16.04 -13.55
N ALA A 404 1.04 15.82 -14.48
CA ALA A 404 2.47 15.87 -14.25
C ALA A 404 3.09 16.79 -15.30
N GLU A 405 3.86 17.78 -14.87
CA GLU A 405 4.52 18.76 -15.74
C GLU A 405 6.00 18.92 -15.37
N GLU A 406 6.84 19.26 -16.36
CA GLU A 406 8.23 19.65 -16.11
C GLU A 406 8.30 21.15 -15.76
N LEU A 407 8.98 21.49 -14.67
CA LEU A 407 9.24 22.85 -14.22
C LEU A 407 10.73 23.10 -14.07
N ARG A 408 11.25 24.12 -14.76
CA ARG A 408 12.64 24.55 -14.62
C ARG A 408 12.76 25.84 -13.80
N LEU A 409 13.48 25.77 -12.68
CA LEU A 409 13.74 26.88 -11.79
C LEU A 409 15.19 27.37 -11.93
N THR A 410 15.32 28.65 -12.27
CA THR A 410 16.62 29.35 -12.32
C THR A 410 16.64 30.43 -11.25
N PRO A 411 17.75 30.63 -10.52
CA PRO A 411 17.86 31.68 -9.51
C PRO A 411 17.68 33.07 -10.10
N THR A 412 17.07 33.97 -9.33
CA THR A 412 16.94 35.38 -9.67
C THR A 412 18.09 36.17 -9.05
N ALA A 413 18.71 37.08 -9.82
CA ALA A 413 19.83 37.90 -9.35
C ALA A 413 19.48 38.81 -8.15
N SER A 414 18.19 39.08 -7.92
CA SER A 414 17.66 39.90 -6.83
C SER A 414 17.19 39.09 -5.61
N GLY A 415 17.16 37.75 -5.69
CA GLY A 415 16.53 36.89 -4.67
C GLY A 415 15.00 37.08 -4.55
N GLU A 416 14.39 37.78 -5.50
CA GLU A 416 12.93 37.96 -5.53
C GLU A 416 12.22 36.65 -5.87
N PRO A 417 11.01 36.42 -5.32
CA PRO A 417 10.22 35.24 -5.63
C PRO A 417 10.03 35.08 -7.14
N VAL A 418 10.31 33.88 -7.64
CA VAL A 418 9.95 33.48 -8.99
C VAL A 418 8.44 33.33 -9.00
N ARG A 419 7.76 34.28 -9.64
CA ARG A 419 6.34 34.16 -9.94
C ARG A 419 6.17 33.15 -11.05
N GLY A 420 5.61 32.03 -10.67
CA GLY A 420 5.48 30.81 -11.43
C GLY A 420 4.34 30.79 -12.42
N GLN A 421 4.27 29.64 -13.07
CA GLN A 421 3.28 29.26 -14.05
C GLN A 421 1.90 29.03 -13.39
N LEU A 422 0.85 29.30 -14.15
CA LEU A 422 -0.51 28.88 -13.84
C LEU A 422 -0.65 27.40 -14.23
N PHE A 423 -0.97 26.55 -13.27
CA PHE A 423 -1.30 25.15 -13.54
C PHE A 423 -2.80 25.00 -13.75
N THR A 424 -3.21 24.53 -14.92
CA THR A 424 -4.62 24.33 -15.26
C THR A 424 -4.96 22.85 -15.19
N LEU A 425 -5.86 22.49 -14.28
CA LEU A 425 -6.32 21.12 -14.11
C LEU A 425 -7.52 20.84 -15.02
N PRO A 426 -7.42 19.85 -15.94
CA PRO A 426 -8.54 19.39 -16.74
C PRO A 426 -9.52 18.55 -15.90
N GLU A 427 -10.73 18.36 -16.41
CA GLU A 427 -11.65 17.36 -15.87
C GLU A 427 -11.12 15.94 -16.11
N ARG A 428 -11.48 15.02 -15.23
CA ARG A 428 -11.26 13.59 -15.41
C ARG A 428 -12.13 13.03 -16.54
N ALA A 429 -11.60 12.01 -17.23
CA ALA A 429 -12.31 11.28 -18.26
C ALA A 429 -13.61 10.69 -17.71
N ARG A 430 -14.65 10.63 -18.55
CA ARG A 430 -15.95 10.09 -18.16
C ARG A 430 -16.03 8.63 -18.54
N PHE A 431 -16.04 7.76 -17.56
CA PHE A 431 -16.32 6.34 -17.73
C PHE A 431 -17.74 6.05 -17.26
N GLY A 432 -18.69 6.10 -18.19
CA GLY A 432 -20.08 5.82 -17.94
C GLY A 432 -20.48 4.44 -18.46
N GLY A 433 -21.54 3.91 -17.88
CA GLY A 433 -22.15 2.69 -18.38
C GLY A 433 -23.53 2.45 -17.83
N THR A 434 -24.19 1.42 -18.34
CA THR A 434 -25.42 0.89 -17.76
C THR A 434 -25.27 -0.56 -17.40
N VAL A 435 -25.75 -0.95 -16.22
CA VAL A 435 -25.77 -2.34 -15.77
C VAL A 435 -27.15 -2.94 -15.99
N THR A 436 -27.19 -4.09 -16.67
CA THR A 436 -28.42 -4.83 -16.97
C THR A 436 -28.33 -6.29 -16.61
N THR A 437 -29.45 -6.95 -16.37
CA THR A 437 -29.51 -8.42 -16.42
C THR A 437 -29.52 -8.91 -17.87
N SER A 438 -29.36 -10.22 -18.07
CA SER A 438 -29.58 -10.89 -19.36
C SER A 438 -31.00 -10.70 -19.91
N GLY A 439 -31.98 -10.47 -19.02
CA GLY A 439 -33.36 -10.09 -19.38
C GLY A 439 -33.52 -8.63 -19.84
N GLY A 440 -32.46 -7.81 -19.75
CA GLY A 440 -32.46 -6.39 -20.11
C GLY A 440 -32.97 -5.46 -19.01
N GLU A 441 -33.26 -5.98 -17.83
CA GLU A 441 -33.68 -5.18 -16.67
C GLU A 441 -32.51 -4.34 -16.17
N ARG A 442 -32.77 -3.11 -15.74
CA ARG A 442 -31.75 -2.22 -15.19
C ARG A 442 -31.47 -2.58 -13.74
N VAL A 443 -30.20 -2.62 -13.34
CA VAL A 443 -29.81 -3.06 -11.99
C VAL A 443 -29.26 -1.89 -11.17
N PRO A 444 -30.03 -1.39 -10.20
CA PRO A 444 -29.57 -0.32 -9.31
C PRO A 444 -28.64 -0.84 -8.21
N ASN A 445 -27.97 0.07 -7.50
CA ASN A 445 -27.16 -0.21 -6.32
C ASN A 445 -25.95 -1.14 -6.55
N VAL A 446 -25.48 -1.27 -7.79
CA VAL A 446 -24.24 -1.99 -8.12
C VAL A 446 -23.07 -1.09 -7.79
N SER A 447 -22.17 -1.54 -6.91
CA SER A 447 -20.93 -0.83 -6.64
C SER A 447 -20.00 -0.97 -7.84
N VAL A 448 -19.54 0.15 -8.40
CA VAL A 448 -18.60 0.17 -9.51
C VAL A 448 -17.29 0.78 -9.02
N GLU A 449 -16.22 0.01 -9.08
CA GLU A 449 -14.89 0.39 -8.60
C GLU A 449 -13.90 0.29 -9.75
N ALA A 450 -13.13 1.34 -10.01
CA ALA A 450 -11.99 1.32 -10.90
C ALA A 450 -10.72 1.42 -10.06
N VAL A 451 -9.97 0.33 -9.97
CA VAL A 451 -8.72 0.24 -9.21
C VAL A 451 -7.57 0.65 -10.11
N ALA A 452 -6.90 1.75 -9.77
CA ALA A 452 -5.75 2.25 -10.50
C ALA A 452 -4.55 1.29 -10.39
N LEU A 453 -3.91 1.01 -11.52
CA LEU A 453 -2.74 0.12 -11.59
C LEU A 453 -1.40 0.86 -11.47
N GLY A 454 -1.37 2.19 -11.56
CA GLY A 454 -0.14 2.98 -11.41
C GLY A 454 0.92 2.71 -12.48
N VAL A 455 0.50 2.29 -13.68
CA VAL A 455 1.40 1.95 -14.80
C VAL A 455 1.19 2.90 -15.98
N ALA A 456 2.31 3.33 -16.56
CA ALA A 456 2.35 4.01 -17.85
C ALA A 456 2.97 3.05 -18.87
N GLU A 457 2.21 2.69 -19.91
CA GLU A 457 2.71 1.80 -20.98
C GLU A 457 2.58 2.44 -22.35
N GLY A 458 3.69 2.52 -23.08
CA GLY A 458 3.79 3.10 -24.42
C GLY A 458 4.52 4.45 -24.42
N ASP A 459 5.24 4.74 -25.50
CA ASP A 459 6.13 5.91 -25.63
C ASP A 459 5.39 7.27 -25.63
N GLU A 460 4.06 7.27 -25.77
CA GLU A 460 3.22 8.48 -25.85
C GLU A 460 2.35 8.72 -24.60
N VAL A 461 2.52 7.94 -23.52
CA VAL A 461 1.68 8.08 -22.32
C VAL A 461 2.21 9.18 -21.41
N SER A 462 1.29 10.07 -20.97
CA SER A 462 1.59 11.12 -20.01
C SER A 462 2.19 10.55 -18.71
N PRO A 463 3.25 11.16 -18.13
CA PRO A 463 3.79 10.75 -16.83
C PRO A 463 2.75 10.72 -15.71
N ALA A 464 1.66 11.48 -15.85
CA ALA A 464 0.53 11.48 -14.92
C ALA A 464 -0.13 10.09 -14.76
N ALA A 465 0.01 9.18 -15.74
CA ALA A 465 -0.62 7.87 -15.70
C ALA A 465 -0.13 6.95 -14.57
N VAL A 466 1.12 7.12 -14.14
CA VAL A 466 1.69 6.39 -12.98
C VAL A 466 1.04 6.84 -11.66
N TYR A 467 0.50 8.07 -11.64
CA TYR A 467 -0.13 8.69 -10.48
C TYR A 467 -1.66 8.64 -10.53
N ASN A 468 -2.22 7.77 -11.37
CA ASN A 468 -3.65 7.64 -11.52
C ASN A 468 -4.31 7.16 -10.22
N ARG A 469 -5.52 7.65 -9.92
CA ARG A 469 -6.22 7.35 -8.67
C ARG A 469 -7.40 6.44 -8.92
N SER A 470 -7.62 5.51 -7.98
CA SER A 470 -8.84 4.69 -7.95
C SER A 470 -10.08 5.56 -7.76
N SER A 471 -11.22 5.09 -8.25
CA SER A 471 -12.51 5.77 -8.10
C SER A 471 -13.62 4.75 -7.91
N GLU A 472 -14.64 5.12 -7.16
CA GLU A 472 -15.83 4.30 -6.95
C GLU A 472 -17.11 5.12 -7.15
N THR A 473 -18.18 4.42 -7.51
CA THR A 473 -19.54 4.96 -7.60
C THR A 473 -20.55 3.82 -7.42
N VAL A 474 -21.84 4.14 -7.50
CA VAL A 474 -22.93 3.17 -7.42
C VAL A 474 -23.92 3.45 -8.56
N THR A 475 -24.52 2.40 -9.13
CA THR A 475 -25.56 2.58 -10.15
C THR A 475 -26.84 3.19 -9.56
N ASP A 476 -27.46 4.09 -10.31
CA ASP A 476 -28.75 4.70 -9.96
C ASP A 476 -29.94 3.76 -10.22
N GLU A 477 -31.16 4.24 -9.96
CA GLU A 477 -32.43 3.51 -10.19
C GLU A 477 -32.61 3.01 -11.63
N THR A 478 -31.92 3.62 -12.59
CA THR A 478 -31.94 3.23 -14.01
C THR A 478 -30.77 2.35 -14.41
N GLY A 479 -29.98 1.88 -13.43
CA GLY A 479 -28.77 1.08 -13.63
C GLY A 479 -27.61 1.87 -14.24
N LEU A 480 -27.70 3.19 -14.34
CA LEU A 480 -26.66 4.03 -14.91
C LEU A 480 -25.60 4.38 -13.87
N PHE A 481 -24.36 4.49 -14.31
CA PHE A 481 -23.27 5.05 -13.50
C PHE A 481 -22.38 5.98 -14.35
N ASP A 482 -21.73 6.92 -13.67
CA ASP A 482 -20.70 7.82 -14.22
C ASP A 482 -19.53 7.82 -13.25
N LEU A 483 -18.38 7.34 -13.72
CA LEU A 483 -17.10 7.44 -13.03
C LEU A 483 -16.23 8.49 -13.69
N ARG A 484 -15.41 9.14 -12.86
CA ARG A 484 -14.40 10.08 -13.28
C ARG A 484 -13.05 9.42 -13.09
N LEU A 485 -12.26 9.27 -14.17
CA LEU A 485 -10.98 8.58 -14.15
C LEU A 485 -9.84 9.50 -14.61
N ASP A 486 -8.66 9.34 -14.01
CA ASP A 486 -7.43 9.97 -14.49
C ASP A 486 -6.92 9.21 -15.73
N LEU A 487 -5.87 9.72 -16.39
CA LEU A 487 -5.17 8.95 -17.42
C LEU A 487 -4.51 7.71 -16.78
N GLY A 488 -4.49 6.58 -17.47
CA GLY A 488 -3.81 5.37 -17.00
C GLY A 488 -4.60 4.08 -17.21
N ARG A 489 -4.20 3.00 -16.54
CA ARG A 489 -4.85 1.68 -16.61
C ARG A 489 -5.55 1.32 -15.31
N TYR A 490 -6.66 0.61 -15.44
CA TYR A 490 -7.57 0.28 -14.35
C TYR A 490 -8.08 -1.16 -14.44
N ASP A 491 -8.23 -1.82 -13.29
CA ASP A 491 -9.17 -2.93 -13.18
C ASP A 491 -10.53 -2.40 -12.76
N VAL A 492 -11.56 -2.64 -13.59
CA VAL A 492 -12.92 -2.20 -13.29
C VAL A 492 -13.73 -3.37 -12.77
N PHE A 493 -14.33 -3.20 -11.59
CA PHE A 493 -15.19 -4.16 -10.94
C PHE A 493 -16.59 -3.59 -10.81
N LEU A 494 -17.58 -4.34 -11.26
CA LEU A 494 -18.98 -4.09 -10.96
C LEU A 494 -19.43 -5.18 -10.00
N LYS A 495 -19.73 -4.78 -8.76
CA LYS A 495 -20.03 -5.64 -7.61
C LYS A 495 -21.50 -5.44 -7.24
N PRO A 496 -22.42 -6.29 -7.76
CA PRO A 496 -23.80 -6.26 -7.33
C PRO A 496 -23.92 -6.50 -5.82
N PRO A 497 -24.99 -6.03 -5.16
CA PRO A 497 -25.28 -6.41 -3.78
C PRO A 497 -25.27 -7.93 -3.63
N ALA A 498 -24.71 -8.46 -2.55
CA ALA A 498 -24.58 -9.91 -2.37
C ALA A 498 -25.94 -10.64 -2.40
N GLU A 499 -26.99 -9.95 -1.96
CA GLU A 499 -28.38 -10.37 -1.92
C GLU A 499 -28.98 -10.57 -3.32
N SER A 500 -28.41 -9.89 -4.34
CA SER A 500 -28.83 -10.05 -5.74
C SER A 500 -28.40 -11.39 -6.34
N ARG A 501 -27.45 -12.09 -5.70
CA ARG A 501 -26.90 -13.39 -6.15
C ARG A 501 -26.42 -13.43 -7.61
N TYR A 502 -25.97 -12.28 -8.13
CA TYR A 502 -25.21 -12.20 -9.38
C TYR A 502 -23.71 -12.24 -9.11
N ALA A 503 -22.95 -12.73 -10.10
CA ALA A 503 -21.50 -12.62 -10.08
C ALA A 503 -21.05 -11.15 -10.26
N TRP A 504 -19.81 -10.86 -9.87
CA TRP A 504 -19.17 -9.61 -10.27
C TRP A 504 -18.92 -9.59 -11.77
N VAL A 505 -18.93 -8.40 -12.37
CA VAL A 505 -18.36 -8.19 -13.71
C VAL A 505 -16.98 -7.57 -13.51
N VAL A 506 -15.97 -8.16 -14.13
CA VAL A 506 -14.59 -7.70 -14.03
C VAL A 506 -14.13 -7.34 -15.44
N VAL A 507 -13.57 -6.15 -15.62
CA VAL A 507 -12.96 -5.70 -16.86
C VAL A 507 -11.50 -5.36 -16.53
N PRO A 508 -10.58 -6.31 -16.75
CA PRO A 508 -9.18 -6.09 -16.44
C PRO A 508 -8.56 -5.12 -17.45
N ASP A 509 -7.54 -4.39 -16.99
CA ASP A 509 -6.66 -3.59 -17.85
C ASP A 509 -7.38 -2.57 -18.78
N ARG A 510 -8.39 -1.89 -18.24
CA ARG A 510 -9.09 -0.81 -18.95
C ARG A 510 -8.19 0.42 -19.04
N ALA A 511 -7.76 0.74 -20.26
CA ALA A 511 -6.97 1.94 -20.54
C ALA A 511 -7.81 3.21 -20.73
N VAL A 512 -7.37 4.31 -20.10
CA VAL A 512 -7.85 5.68 -20.29
C VAL A 512 -6.71 6.51 -20.87
N GLY A 513 -6.64 6.59 -22.19
CA GLY A 513 -5.55 7.27 -22.91
C GLY A 513 -5.78 8.77 -23.16
N SER A 514 -6.99 9.28 -22.93
CA SER A 514 -7.33 10.69 -23.13
C SER A 514 -8.38 11.15 -22.12
N LEU A 515 -8.25 12.38 -21.62
CA LEU A 515 -9.22 13.00 -20.71
C LEU A 515 -10.51 13.45 -21.39
N ASP A 516 -10.49 13.61 -22.72
CA ASP A 516 -11.69 13.88 -23.52
C ASP A 516 -12.50 12.61 -23.81
N ALA A 517 -11.98 11.44 -23.43
CA ALA A 517 -12.66 10.16 -23.65
C ALA A 517 -13.96 10.10 -22.83
N THR A 518 -15.03 9.70 -23.52
CA THR A 518 -16.31 9.34 -22.91
C THR A 518 -16.62 7.90 -23.28
N PHE A 519 -16.73 7.05 -22.27
CA PHE A 519 -17.15 5.66 -22.42
C PHE A 519 -18.62 5.54 -22.04
N ALA A 520 -19.35 4.70 -22.76
CA ALA A 520 -20.77 4.46 -22.58
C ALA A 520 -21.05 2.98 -22.84
N ASP A 521 -20.56 2.14 -21.94
CA ASP A 521 -20.59 0.70 -22.09
C ASP A 521 -21.88 0.11 -21.49
N VAL A 522 -22.30 -1.06 -21.97
CA VAL A 522 -23.39 -1.83 -21.37
C VAL A 522 -22.80 -3.07 -20.74
N PHE A 523 -22.99 -3.21 -19.43
CA PHE A 523 -22.50 -4.33 -18.64
C PHE A 523 -23.65 -5.25 -18.29
N GLU A 524 -23.55 -6.51 -18.70
CA GLU A 524 -24.54 -7.52 -18.41
C GLU A 524 -24.12 -8.34 -17.19
N LEU A 525 -24.99 -8.40 -16.17
CA LEU A 525 -24.88 -9.35 -15.07
C LEU A 525 -25.32 -10.73 -15.56
N ALA A 526 -24.34 -11.54 -15.94
CA ALA A 526 -24.56 -12.91 -16.34
C ALA A 526 -24.88 -13.80 -15.13
N ALA A 527 -25.55 -14.93 -15.39
CA ALA A 527 -25.70 -15.98 -14.38
C ALA A 527 -24.31 -16.45 -13.90
N PRO A 528 -24.09 -16.57 -12.58
CA PRO A 528 -22.80 -16.97 -12.02
C PRO A 528 -22.47 -18.44 -12.30
N VAL A 529 -21.18 -18.76 -12.27
CA VAL A 529 -20.70 -20.12 -12.06
C VAL A 529 -20.51 -20.33 -10.56
N PRO A 530 -21.30 -21.18 -9.89
CA PRO A 530 -21.16 -21.41 -8.47
C PRO A 530 -19.93 -22.29 -8.17
N VAL A 531 -19.12 -21.82 -7.23
CA VAL A 531 -18.07 -22.62 -6.58
C VAL A 531 -18.47 -22.78 -5.11
N ARG A 532 -18.78 -24.01 -4.71
CA ARG A 532 -19.33 -24.32 -3.38
C ARG A 532 -18.50 -25.33 -2.65
N GLY A 533 -18.51 -25.30 -1.32
CA GLY A 533 -17.87 -26.31 -0.50
C GLY A 533 -17.80 -25.90 0.95
N VAL A 534 -16.98 -26.61 1.73
CA VAL A 534 -16.77 -26.33 3.15
C VAL A 534 -15.31 -25.94 3.40
N VAL A 535 -15.10 -24.83 4.12
CA VAL A 535 -13.81 -24.45 4.68
C VAL A 535 -13.62 -25.14 6.03
N ARG A 536 -12.53 -25.89 6.17
CA ARG A 536 -12.17 -26.61 7.39
C ARG A 536 -10.82 -26.16 7.92
N SER A 537 -10.69 -26.10 9.24
CA SER A 537 -9.42 -25.88 9.94
C SER A 537 -8.55 -27.11 9.77
N SER A 538 -7.24 -27.00 9.97
CA SER A 538 -6.30 -28.13 9.86
C SER A 538 -6.70 -29.36 10.70
N GLY A 539 -7.52 -29.20 11.74
CA GLY A 539 -8.08 -30.29 12.55
C GLY A 539 -9.41 -30.88 12.05
N GLY A 540 -9.89 -30.44 10.88
CA GLY A 540 -11.13 -30.89 10.24
C GLY A 540 -12.41 -30.18 10.71
N ALA A 541 -12.32 -29.34 11.74
CA ALA A 541 -13.45 -28.55 12.22
C ALA A 541 -13.85 -27.48 11.19
N PRO A 542 -15.15 -27.17 11.02
CA PRO A 542 -15.56 -26.10 10.14
C PRO A 542 -14.98 -24.75 10.59
N LEU A 543 -14.56 -23.93 9.63
CA LEU A 543 -14.09 -22.57 9.88
C LEU A 543 -15.19 -21.58 9.55
N GLU A 544 -15.87 -21.07 10.58
CA GLU A 544 -16.84 -19.99 10.45
C GLU A 544 -16.15 -18.66 10.16
N GLY A 545 -16.74 -17.85 9.28
CA GLY A 545 -16.33 -16.47 9.07
C GLY A 545 -15.04 -16.30 8.27
N ALA A 546 -14.48 -17.38 7.70
CA ALA A 546 -13.34 -17.31 6.80
C ALA A 546 -13.77 -16.60 5.51
N GLU A 547 -12.94 -15.68 5.02
CA GLU A 547 -13.17 -15.02 3.75
C GLU A 547 -12.53 -15.85 2.64
N VAL A 548 -13.33 -16.25 1.66
CA VAL A 548 -12.89 -17.02 0.50
C VAL A 548 -12.90 -16.06 -0.69
N ARG A 549 -11.77 -15.93 -1.38
CA ARG A 549 -11.61 -15.09 -2.58
C ARG A 549 -11.24 -15.98 -3.75
N VAL A 550 -11.85 -15.74 -4.91
CA VAL A 550 -11.45 -16.38 -6.16
C VAL A 550 -10.73 -15.37 -7.03
N TYR A 551 -9.63 -15.80 -7.62
CA TYR A 551 -8.89 -15.04 -8.60
C TYR A 551 -8.89 -15.78 -9.94
N GLY A 552 -8.94 -15.05 -11.05
CA GLY A 552 -8.82 -15.58 -12.40
C GLY A 552 -7.66 -14.94 -13.13
N ARG A 553 -7.00 -15.70 -14.01
CA ARG A 553 -5.89 -15.18 -14.81
C ARG A 553 -6.41 -14.35 -15.98
N ALA A 554 -6.05 -13.06 -16.01
CA ALA A 554 -6.35 -12.17 -17.11
C ALA A 554 -5.42 -12.46 -18.30
N SER A 555 -6.01 -12.67 -19.48
CA SER A 555 -5.30 -13.15 -20.69
C SER A 555 -4.30 -12.16 -21.28
N ALA A 556 -4.43 -10.86 -21.03
CA ALA A 556 -3.58 -9.83 -21.61
C ALA A 556 -2.20 -9.71 -20.93
N GLU A 557 -2.12 -9.99 -19.62
CA GLU A 557 -0.93 -9.69 -18.80
C GLU A 557 -0.47 -10.88 -17.95
N GLU A 558 -1.06 -12.07 -18.14
CA GLU A 558 -0.78 -13.29 -17.37
C GLU A 558 -0.94 -13.16 -15.84
N ARG A 559 -1.54 -12.08 -15.33
CA ARG A 559 -1.76 -11.81 -13.90
C ARG A 559 -3.11 -12.28 -13.38
N PHE A 560 -3.20 -12.51 -12.08
CA PHE A 560 -4.45 -12.88 -11.40
C PHE A 560 -5.24 -11.64 -10.91
N VAL A 561 -6.53 -11.58 -11.25
CA VAL A 561 -7.50 -10.56 -10.80
C VAL A 561 -8.63 -11.18 -9.99
N GLU A 562 -9.17 -10.45 -9.01
CA GLU A 562 -10.24 -10.97 -8.13
C GLU A 562 -11.57 -11.05 -8.89
N LEU A 563 -12.17 -12.24 -8.94
CA LEU A 563 -13.45 -12.48 -9.63
C LEU A 563 -14.65 -12.47 -8.69
N GLY A 564 -14.41 -12.59 -7.38
CA GLY A 564 -15.47 -12.68 -6.39
C GLY A 564 -14.96 -13.07 -5.02
N ARG A 565 -15.83 -12.87 -4.02
CA ARG A 565 -15.56 -13.20 -2.62
C ARG A 565 -16.81 -13.73 -1.94
N ALA A 566 -16.62 -14.59 -0.96
CA ALA A 566 -17.64 -15.13 -0.09
C ALA A 566 -17.12 -15.22 1.34
N ARG A 567 -18.02 -15.45 2.29
CA ARG A 567 -17.67 -15.75 3.67
C ARG A 567 -18.29 -17.09 4.05
N SER A 568 -17.53 -17.93 4.76
CA SER A 568 -18.06 -19.19 5.26
C SER A 568 -19.02 -18.98 6.44
N ASP A 569 -20.07 -19.80 6.51
CA ASP A 569 -21.07 -19.78 7.57
C ASP A 569 -20.64 -20.57 8.82
N GLU A 570 -21.54 -20.74 9.79
CA GLU A 570 -21.31 -21.50 11.04
C GLU A 570 -20.95 -22.98 10.81
N THR A 571 -21.32 -23.53 9.66
CA THR A 571 -20.97 -24.89 9.23
C THR A 571 -19.69 -24.95 8.40
N GLY A 572 -19.05 -23.80 8.18
CA GLY A 572 -17.90 -23.63 7.30
C GLY A 572 -18.27 -23.62 5.81
N SER A 573 -19.56 -23.74 5.47
CA SER A 573 -20.02 -23.79 4.08
C SER A 573 -19.88 -22.42 3.44
N TYR A 574 -19.49 -22.39 2.16
CA TYR A 574 -19.38 -21.16 1.39
C TYR A 574 -19.96 -21.36 -0.01
N LEU A 575 -20.48 -20.27 -0.57
CA LEU A 575 -20.93 -20.18 -1.96
C LEU A 575 -20.26 -18.96 -2.61
N LEU A 576 -19.34 -19.22 -3.53
CA LEU A 576 -18.70 -18.22 -4.38
C LEU A 576 -19.43 -18.14 -5.72
N LEU A 577 -19.82 -16.93 -6.10
CA LEU A 577 -20.46 -16.66 -7.39
C LEU A 577 -19.42 -16.04 -8.33
N VAL A 578 -18.94 -16.83 -9.28
CA VAL A 578 -17.84 -16.46 -10.18
C VAL A 578 -18.39 -16.02 -11.52
N SER A 579 -17.80 -14.98 -12.12
CA SER A 579 -18.14 -14.56 -13.47
C SER A 579 -17.84 -15.70 -14.47
N PRO A 580 -18.72 -16.01 -15.43
CA PRO A 580 -18.46 -17.03 -16.46
C PRO A 580 -17.41 -16.60 -17.51
N ARG A 581 -16.94 -15.35 -17.47
CA ARG A 581 -15.96 -14.77 -18.40
C ARG A 581 -15.20 -13.58 -17.79
N LEU A 582 -14.06 -13.24 -18.40
CA LEU A 582 -13.18 -12.12 -18.05
C LEU A 582 -13.09 -11.07 -19.16
#